data_AF-A0A2P5LMT1-F1
#
_entry.id   AF-A0A2P5LMT1-F1
#
_cell.length_a   1.000
_cell.length_b   1.000
_cell.length_c   1.000
_cell.angle_alpha   90.00
_cell.angle_beta   90.00
_cell.angle_gamma   90.00
#
_symmetry.space_group_name_H-M   'P 1'
#
loop_
_entity.id
_entity.type
_entity.pdbx_description
1 polymer ?
#
loop_
_entity_poly.entity_id
_entity_poly.type
_entity_poly.pdbx_seq_one_letter_code
_entity_poly.pdbx_strand_id
1 'polypeptide(L)'
;GEALNAHLTQVLADDSRYAERLGHIAGLADKLEWAIKVQVDKALENWWQRQGERCGFELVHDQNALSQLQNSGYNWHALPQKVKQKGDKSGFSAVDLSGELQITDIDKFQHTLFNGLGRAKAFGCGLVMVRRL
;
A
#
# COMPACT_ATOMS: atom_id res chain seq x y z
N GLY A 1 7.31 9.96 -26.36
CA GLY A 1 7.41 10.95 -25.28
C GLY A 1 6.04 11.49 -24.91
N GLU A 2 5.38 12.17 -25.84
CA GLU A 2 4.11 12.87 -25.58
C GLU A 2 2.95 11.98 -25.14
N ALA A 3 2.73 10.82 -25.79
CA ALA A 3 1.66 9.90 -25.40
C ALA A 3 1.82 9.38 -23.96
N LEU A 4 3.06 9.06 -23.54
CA LEU A 4 3.36 8.66 -22.17
C LEU A 4 3.12 9.82 -21.20
N ASN A 5 3.56 11.03 -21.55
CA ASN A 5 3.35 12.22 -20.74
C ASN A 5 1.84 12.51 -20.53
N ALA A 6 1.03 12.39 -21.58
CA ALA A 6 -0.42 12.54 -21.49
C ALA A 6 -1.05 11.47 -20.58
N HIS A 7 -0.65 10.21 -20.75
CA HIS A 7 -1.14 9.12 -19.90
C HIS A 7 -0.80 9.31 -18.41
N LEU A 8 0.45 9.65 -18.09
CA LEU A 8 0.87 9.90 -16.71
C LEU A 8 0.14 11.10 -16.10
N THR A 9 -0.12 12.13 -16.90
CA THR A 9 -0.91 13.31 -16.47
C THR A 9 -2.34 12.89 -16.14
N GLN A 10 -2.97 12.04 -16.96
CA GLN A 10 -4.30 11.53 -16.71
C GLN A 10 -4.37 10.70 -15.42
N VAL A 11 -3.41 9.78 -15.22
CA VAL A 11 -3.34 8.95 -14.00
C VAL A 11 -3.29 9.79 -12.73
N LEU A 12 -2.55 10.92 -12.77
CA LEU A 12 -2.43 11.86 -11.66
C LEU A 12 -3.69 12.72 -11.46
N ALA A 13 -4.34 13.13 -12.56
CA ALA A 13 -5.55 13.93 -12.51
C ALA A 13 -6.75 13.14 -11.95
N ASP A 14 -6.81 11.84 -12.23
CA ASP A 14 -7.88 10.95 -11.77
C ASP A 14 -7.76 10.57 -10.28
N ASP A 15 -6.64 10.87 -9.63
CA ASP A 15 -6.44 10.58 -8.21
C ASP A 15 -6.50 11.87 -7.37
N SER A 16 -7.58 12.00 -6.59
CA SER A 16 -7.85 13.17 -5.75
C SER A 16 -6.76 13.45 -4.71
N ARG A 17 -5.91 12.48 -4.35
CA ARG A 17 -4.78 12.67 -3.42
C ARG A 17 -3.62 13.43 -4.06
N TYR A 18 -3.47 13.31 -5.38
CA TYR A 18 -2.29 13.77 -6.12
C TYR A 18 -2.60 14.80 -7.21
N ALA A 19 -3.88 15.04 -7.52
CA ALA A 19 -4.30 15.99 -8.54
C ALA A 19 -3.69 17.39 -8.35
N GLU A 20 -3.64 17.90 -7.11
CA GLU A 20 -3.02 19.22 -6.81
C GLU A 20 -1.51 19.25 -7.11
N ARG A 21 -0.83 18.11 -7.07
CA ARG A 21 0.62 18.04 -7.33
C ARG A 21 0.95 18.26 -8.81
N LEU A 22 0.00 18.10 -9.73
CA LEU A 22 0.24 18.35 -11.15
C LEU A 22 0.78 19.76 -11.43
N GLY A 23 0.37 20.76 -10.65
CA GLY A 23 0.87 22.13 -10.79
C GLY A 23 2.35 22.33 -10.42
N HIS A 24 2.93 21.37 -9.69
CA HIS A 24 4.31 21.43 -9.19
C HIS A 24 5.25 20.43 -9.87
N ILE A 25 4.74 19.60 -10.77
CA ILE A 25 5.53 18.56 -11.45
C ILE A 25 6.17 19.14 -12.71
N ALA A 26 7.50 19.25 -12.72
CA ALA A 26 8.24 19.94 -13.77
C ALA A 26 8.64 19.05 -14.95
N GLY A 27 8.76 17.73 -14.76
CA GLY A 27 9.32 16.82 -15.77
C GLY A 27 8.63 15.46 -15.91
N LEU A 28 8.96 14.75 -17.00
CA LEU A 28 8.44 13.41 -17.28
C LEU A 28 8.85 12.37 -16.22
N ALA A 29 10.07 12.48 -15.69
CA ALA A 29 10.57 11.59 -14.64
C ALA A 29 9.75 11.74 -13.35
N ASP A 30 9.51 12.97 -12.92
CA ASP A 30 8.66 13.28 -11.76
C ASP A 30 7.22 12.76 -11.97
N LYS A 31 6.64 12.97 -13.16
CA LYS A 31 5.31 12.41 -13.49
C LYS A 31 5.28 10.90 -13.37
N LEU A 32 6.34 10.22 -13.81
CA LEU A 32 6.44 8.77 -13.71
C LEU A 32 6.53 8.34 -12.25
N GLU A 33 7.35 9.00 -11.45
CA GLU A 33 7.48 8.71 -10.01
C GLU A 33 6.14 8.86 -9.28
N TRP A 34 5.44 9.97 -9.51
CA TRP A 34 4.13 10.19 -8.90
C TRP A 34 3.07 9.21 -9.40
N ALA A 35 3.06 8.89 -10.70
CA ALA A 35 2.13 7.90 -11.24
C ALA A 35 2.38 6.51 -10.66
N ILE A 36 3.65 6.12 -10.43
CA ILE A 36 3.97 4.88 -9.72
C ILE A 36 3.39 4.93 -8.31
N LYS A 37 3.54 6.05 -7.59
CA LYS A 37 2.98 6.20 -6.25
C LYS A 37 1.46 6.09 -6.23
N VAL A 38 0.75 6.73 -7.16
CA VAL A 38 -0.71 6.59 -7.35
C VAL A 38 -1.09 5.12 -7.47
N GLN A 39 -0.39 4.36 -8.32
CA GLN A 39 -0.71 2.97 -8.56
C GLN A 39 -0.39 2.07 -7.36
N VAL A 40 0.69 2.35 -6.64
CA VAL A 40 1.04 1.66 -5.39
C VAL A 40 -0.04 1.90 -4.33
N ASP A 41 -0.46 3.14 -4.11
CA ASP A 41 -1.49 3.49 -3.12
C ASP A 41 -2.82 2.80 -3.44
N LYS A 42 -3.26 2.87 -4.71
CA LYS A 42 -4.46 2.16 -5.17
C LYS A 42 -4.35 0.65 -4.95
N ALA A 43 -3.20 0.05 -5.24
CA ALA A 43 -3.01 -1.38 -5.04
C ALA A 43 -3.04 -1.77 -3.55
N LEU A 44 -2.42 -0.96 -2.69
CA LEU A 44 -2.38 -1.18 -1.25
C LEU A 44 -3.74 -1.00 -0.61
N GLU A 45 -4.50 0.03 -0.98
CA GLU A 45 -5.85 0.27 -0.51
C GLU A 45 -6.79 -0.89 -0.86
N ASN A 46 -6.77 -1.33 -2.12
CA ASN A 46 -7.53 -2.50 -2.56
C ASN A 46 -7.15 -3.78 -1.79
N TRP A 47 -5.86 -3.98 -1.53
CA TRP A 47 -5.41 -5.11 -0.73
C TRP A 47 -5.89 -4.98 0.72
N TRP A 48 -5.80 -3.79 1.31
CA TRP A 48 -6.19 -3.50 2.69
C TRP A 48 -7.68 -3.70 2.90
N GLN A 49 -8.53 -3.26 1.97
CA GLN A 49 -9.97 -3.51 1.98
C GLN A 49 -10.29 -5.01 2.03
N ARG A 50 -9.66 -5.80 1.14
CA ARG A 50 -9.82 -7.27 1.13
C ARG A 50 -9.31 -7.95 2.39
N GLN A 51 -8.26 -7.41 3.01
CA GLN A 51 -7.82 -7.91 4.33
C GLN A 51 -8.86 -7.58 5.39
N GLY A 52 -9.38 -6.35 5.40
CA GLY A 52 -10.45 -5.92 6.30
C GLY A 52 -11.66 -6.85 6.31
N GLU A 53 -12.21 -7.13 5.12
CA GLU A 53 -13.35 -8.05 4.94
C GLU A 53 -13.11 -9.43 5.58
N ARG A 54 -11.88 -9.93 5.50
CA ARG A 54 -11.48 -11.24 6.03
C ARG A 54 -11.12 -11.20 7.51
N CYS A 55 -10.62 -10.06 7.98
CA CYS A 55 -10.02 -9.87 9.30
C CYS A 55 -10.92 -9.09 10.27
N GLY A 56 -12.12 -8.69 9.89
CA GLY A 56 -13.09 -8.07 10.78
C GLY A 56 -12.89 -6.57 10.99
N PHE A 57 -12.41 -5.86 9.97
CA PHE A 57 -12.32 -4.40 9.99
C PHE A 57 -12.64 -3.79 8.62
N GLU A 58 -12.88 -2.48 8.58
CA GLU A 58 -13.08 -1.71 7.35
C GLU A 58 -12.28 -0.41 7.36
N LEU A 59 -11.99 0.13 6.17
CA LEU A 59 -11.31 1.41 6.03
C LEU A 59 -12.27 2.55 6.36
N VAL A 60 -11.81 3.47 7.21
CA VAL A 60 -12.49 4.73 7.44
C VAL A 60 -12.14 5.70 6.31
N HIS A 61 -13.16 6.29 5.73
CA HIS A 61 -13.04 7.35 4.73
C HIS A 61 -13.40 8.69 5.36
N ASP A 62 -12.70 9.74 4.96
CA ASP A 62 -13.03 11.10 5.36
C ASP A 62 -14.24 11.66 4.57
N GLN A 63 -14.57 12.93 4.81
CA GLN A 63 -15.67 13.61 4.13
C GLN A 63 -15.48 13.73 2.61
N ASN A 64 -14.24 13.59 2.12
CA ASN A 64 -13.88 13.64 0.71
C ASN A 64 -13.79 12.23 0.09
N ALA A 65 -14.28 11.21 0.79
CA ALA A 65 -14.19 9.80 0.41
C ALA A 65 -12.74 9.30 0.24
N LEU A 66 -11.77 9.95 0.90
CA LEU A 66 -10.38 9.52 0.94
C LEU A 66 -10.16 8.63 2.16
N SER A 67 -9.53 7.48 1.97
CA SER A 67 -9.06 6.69 3.09
C SER A 67 -7.88 7.38 3.78
N GLN A 68 -7.82 7.31 5.11
CA GLN A 68 -6.66 7.77 5.89
C GLN A 68 -5.48 6.78 5.87
N LEU A 69 -5.48 5.85 4.91
CA LEU A 69 -4.42 4.86 4.76
C LEU A 69 -3.18 5.54 4.16
N GLN A 70 -2.11 5.54 4.94
CA GLN A 70 -0.79 5.95 4.51
C GLN A 70 0.10 4.73 4.36
N ASN A 71 1.01 4.78 3.40
CA ASN A 71 2.08 3.80 3.28
C ASN A 71 3.44 4.46 3.31
N SER A 72 4.42 3.73 3.82
CA SER A 72 5.83 4.09 3.77
C SER A 72 6.68 2.84 3.61
N GLY A 73 7.94 3.04 3.20
CA GLY A 73 8.95 1.99 3.25
C GLY A 73 8.69 0.79 2.33
N TYR A 74 8.09 0.98 1.14
CA TYR A 74 8.00 -0.11 0.15
C TYR A 74 9.41 -0.58 -0.24
N ASN A 75 9.79 -1.75 0.26
CA ASN A 75 11.13 -2.30 0.12
C ASN A 75 11.08 -3.76 -0.28
N TRP A 76 11.96 -4.16 -1.20
CA TRP A 76 12.14 -5.56 -1.56
C TRP A 76 13.33 -6.15 -0.83
N HIS A 77 13.09 -7.26 -0.13
CA HIS A 77 14.08 -7.99 0.64
C HIS A 77 14.47 -9.29 -0.09
N ALA A 78 15.73 -9.38 -0.50
CA ALA A 78 16.29 -10.60 -1.08
C ALA A 78 16.51 -11.65 0.01
N LEU A 79 16.13 -12.90 -0.25
CA LEU A 79 16.47 -14.01 0.61
C LEU A 79 17.85 -14.59 0.23
N PRO A 80 18.70 -14.93 1.21
CA PRO A 80 19.98 -15.55 0.94
C PRO A 80 19.77 -16.96 0.36
N GLN A 81 20.19 -17.17 -0.88
CA GLN A 81 20.09 -18.46 -1.55
C GLN A 81 21.32 -19.32 -1.21
N LYS A 82 21.11 -20.53 -0.68
CA LYS A 82 22.21 -21.47 -0.34
C LYS A 82 22.93 -22.05 -1.57
N VAL A 83 22.28 -22.06 -2.73
CA VAL A 83 22.84 -22.57 -4.00
C VAL A 83 22.59 -21.52 -5.08
N LYS A 84 23.64 -21.01 -5.72
CA LYS A 84 23.54 -20.04 -6.83
C LYS A 84 22.94 -20.72 -8.07
N GLN A 85 21.62 -20.91 -8.10
CA GLN A 85 20.95 -21.18 -9.38
C GLN A 85 20.73 -19.86 -10.10
N LYS A 86 21.27 -19.80 -11.32
CA LYS A 86 21.33 -18.59 -12.15
C LYS A 86 19.91 -18.25 -12.63
N GLY A 87 19.25 -17.29 -12.00
CA GLY A 87 18.05 -16.67 -12.56
C GLY A 87 16.95 -16.27 -11.58
N ASP A 88 16.87 -16.86 -10.39
CA ASP A 88 15.73 -16.66 -9.51
C ASP A 88 16.15 -16.07 -8.16
N LYS A 89 15.95 -14.75 -8.00
CA LYS A 89 16.14 -14.07 -6.72
C LYS A 89 14.86 -14.21 -5.91
N SER A 90 14.78 -15.24 -5.06
CA SER A 90 13.69 -15.35 -4.10
C SER A 90 13.74 -14.18 -3.11
N GLY A 91 12.61 -13.55 -2.85
CA GLY A 91 12.50 -12.39 -1.97
C GLY A 91 11.05 -12.07 -1.63
N PHE A 92 10.85 -11.06 -0.80
CA PHE A 92 9.52 -10.54 -0.45
C PHE A 92 9.54 -9.02 -0.42
N SER A 93 8.42 -8.39 -0.77
CA SER A 93 8.24 -6.96 -0.53
C SER A 93 7.57 -6.74 0.82
N ALA A 94 8.06 -5.75 1.55
CA ALA A 94 7.45 -5.24 2.77
C ALA A 94 6.98 -3.80 2.53
N VAL A 95 5.92 -3.42 3.24
CA VAL A 95 5.38 -2.07 3.24
C VAL A 95 4.81 -1.82 4.63
N ASP A 96 5.07 -0.64 5.17
CA ASP A 96 4.47 -0.18 6.41
C ASP A 96 3.19 0.56 6.10
N LEU A 97 2.10 0.16 6.74
CA LEU A 97 0.79 0.78 6.60
C LEU A 97 0.37 1.41 7.93
N SER A 98 -0.13 2.64 7.87
CA SER A 98 -0.71 3.36 9.01
C SER A 98 -2.00 4.03 8.61
N GLY A 99 -2.90 4.25 9.55
CA GLY A 99 -4.19 4.90 9.29
C GLY A 99 -5.24 4.53 10.31
N GLU A 100 -6.49 4.83 9.98
CA GLU A 100 -7.65 4.54 10.80
C GLU A 100 -8.47 3.39 10.21
N LEU A 101 -9.02 2.56 11.09
CA LEU A 101 -9.90 1.46 10.74
C LEU A 101 -11.05 1.39 11.74
N GLN A 102 -12.16 0.83 11.29
CA GLN A 102 -13.31 0.51 12.14
C GLN A 102 -13.41 -1.00 12.26
N ILE A 103 -13.51 -1.50 13.50
CA ILE A 103 -13.70 -2.94 13.76
C ILE A 103 -15.15 -3.31 13.44
N THR A 104 -15.34 -4.27 12.55
CA THR A 104 -16.65 -4.76 12.12
C THR A 104 -16.99 -6.12 12.75
N ASP A 105 -15.98 -6.91 13.13
CA ASP A 105 -16.11 -8.21 13.76
C ASP A 105 -14.98 -8.40 14.77
N ILE A 106 -15.32 -8.35 16.06
CA ILE A 106 -14.36 -8.35 17.17
C ILE A 106 -13.58 -9.68 17.21
N ASP A 107 -14.21 -10.82 16.97
CA ASP A 107 -13.57 -12.12 17.08
C ASP A 107 -12.54 -12.32 15.96
N LYS A 108 -12.89 -11.95 14.72
CA LYS A 108 -11.95 -11.97 13.59
C LYS A 108 -10.80 -10.99 13.78
N PHE A 109 -11.10 -9.80 14.29
CA PHE A 109 -10.07 -8.78 14.51
C PHE A 109 -9.12 -9.19 15.63
N GLN A 110 -9.64 -9.73 16.72
CA GLN A 110 -8.84 -10.25 17.81
C GLN A 110 -7.93 -11.40 17.33
N HIS A 111 -8.46 -12.33 16.52
CA HIS A 111 -7.64 -13.36 15.90
C HIS A 111 -6.51 -12.76 15.05
N THR A 112 -6.81 -11.73 14.27
CA THR A 112 -5.84 -11.04 13.41
C THR A 112 -4.76 -10.34 14.22
N LEU A 113 -5.12 -9.69 15.33
CA LEU A 113 -4.20 -8.98 16.21
C LEU A 113 -3.12 -9.93 16.78
N PHE A 114 -3.52 -11.14 17.17
CA PHE A 114 -2.59 -12.11 17.77
C PHE A 114 -1.86 -13.00 16.77
N ASN A 115 -2.43 -13.25 15.59
CA ASN A 115 -1.82 -14.12 14.57
C ASN A 115 -1.15 -13.37 13.42
N GLY A 116 -1.29 -12.04 13.40
CA GLY A 116 -0.77 -11.14 12.40
C GLY A 116 -1.50 -11.18 11.06
N LEU A 117 -1.21 -10.19 10.22
CA LEU A 117 -1.86 -9.95 8.93
C LEU A 117 -0.90 -10.16 7.75
N GLY A 118 -1.36 -10.79 6.68
CA GLY A 118 -0.55 -10.98 5.47
C GLY A 118 0.47 -12.13 5.52
N ARG A 119 1.46 -12.07 4.63
CA ARG A 119 2.52 -13.09 4.44
C ARG A 119 3.81 -12.68 5.15
N ALA A 120 4.85 -13.52 5.04
CA ALA A 120 6.20 -13.22 5.53
C ALA A 120 6.30 -12.91 7.04
N LYS A 121 5.40 -13.46 7.86
CA LYS A 121 5.34 -13.23 9.32
C LYS A 121 6.63 -13.58 10.06
N ALA A 122 7.30 -14.64 9.62
CA ALA A 122 8.60 -15.04 10.15
C ALA A 122 9.74 -14.06 9.84
N PHE A 123 9.52 -13.10 8.93
CA PHE A 123 10.50 -12.11 8.51
C PHE A 123 10.18 -10.70 9.06
N GLY A 124 9.39 -10.61 10.13
CA GLY A 124 9.04 -9.34 10.78
C GLY A 124 7.85 -8.60 10.17
N CYS A 125 7.13 -9.22 9.24
CA CYS A 125 5.90 -8.64 8.68
C CYS A 125 4.65 -9.06 9.48
N GLY A 126 3.57 -8.30 9.33
CA GLY A 126 2.24 -8.70 9.78
C GLY A 126 1.93 -8.43 11.24
N LEU A 127 2.82 -7.80 12.00
CA LEU A 127 2.47 -7.22 13.29
C LEU A 127 1.44 -6.11 13.08
N VAL A 128 0.34 -6.15 13.84
CA VAL A 128 -0.69 -5.11 13.83
C VAL A 128 -0.65 -4.38 15.17
N MET A 129 -0.56 -3.06 15.12
CA MET A 129 -0.60 -2.20 16.31
C MET A 129 -1.82 -1.30 16.22
N VAL A 130 -2.60 -1.24 17.30
CA VAL A 130 -3.81 -0.41 17.37
C VAL A 130 -3.81 0.43 18.62
N ARG A 131 -4.36 1.64 18.50
CA ARG A 131 -4.67 2.53 19.61
C ARG A 131 -6.10 3.02 19.41
N ARG A 132 -6.82 3.24 20.51
CA ARG A 132 -8.11 3.92 20.46
C ARG A 132 -7.88 5.41 20.13
N LEU A 133 -8.76 5.96 19.29
CA LEU A 133 -8.86 7.39 19.02
C LEU A 133 -9.68 8.06 20.12
#